data_AF-A0ABD7Q894-F1
#
_entry.id   AF-A0ABD7Q894-F1
#
_cell.length_a   1.000
_cell.length_b   1.000
_cell.length_c   1.000
_cell.angle_alpha   90.00
_cell.angle_beta   90.00
_cell.angle_gamma   90.00
#
_symmetry.space_group_name_H-M   'P 1'
#
loop_
_entity.id
_entity.type
_entity.pdbx_description
1 polymer ?
#
loop_
_entity_poly.entity_id
_entity_poly.type
_entity_poly.pdbx_seq_one_letter_code
_entity_poly.pdbx_strand_id
1 'polypeptide(L)'
;MICSPLAASGCLPPIHGVWVCENRFNHAINLRNASNQLLTLHRYGHGISPMGWLIRRADFDQLSHYLAPGTRLTAINGGLFTPHIQLLKPRRTLYLRISDKLSIAPQRFEKYLSRHSVITGLCGPLNQAPQSSSPYTAIFTQQLSRWAQGFAPDWRSIIGLGPGLTPSGDDMLIGMMAILHATSQTQLRPSLLPSDNLLIALTTSVSASYLYYAKRGYFSTTIHALLRRLARGSQATESSLESVLHHGHTSGADTLLGMDLTLRWQYAHQRRVEYDV
;
A
#
# COMPACT_ATOMS: atom_id res chain seq x y z
N MET A 1 0.29 10.74 -29.74
CA MET A 1 0.76 9.46 -29.17
C MET A 1 -0.44 8.58 -28.84
N ILE A 2 -0.34 7.28 -29.13
CA ILE A 2 -1.31 6.26 -28.68
C ILE A 2 -0.61 5.30 -27.72
N CYS A 3 -1.17 5.10 -26.53
CA CYS A 3 -0.64 4.22 -25.51
C CYS A 3 -1.67 3.14 -25.16
N SER A 4 -1.24 1.88 -25.14
CA SER A 4 -2.07 0.75 -24.71
C SER A 4 -1.59 0.24 -23.35
N PRO A 5 -2.35 0.43 -22.25
CA PRO A 5 -2.00 -0.13 -20.96
C PRO A 5 -1.86 -1.66 -21.04
N LEU A 6 -0.83 -2.20 -20.37
CA LEU A 6 -0.57 -3.63 -20.29
C LEU A 6 -1.59 -4.36 -19.42
N ALA A 7 -2.06 -3.70 -18.36
CA ALA A 7 -3.11 -4.20 -17.47
C ALA A 7 -3.70 -3.07 -16.62
N ALA A 8 -4.81 -3.36 -15.93
CA ALA A 8 -5.36 -2.52 -14.88
C ALA A 8 -5.70 -3.35 -13.63
N SER A 9 -5.79 -2.68 -12.49
CA SER A 9 -6.39 -3.27 -11.30
C SER A 9 -7.88 -3.54 -11.53
N GLY A 10 -8.36 -4.71 -11.13
CA GLY A 10 -9.76 -5.11 -11.26
C GLY A 10 -10.72 -4.49 -10.27
N CYS A 11 -10.22 -3.83 -9.23
CA CYS A 11 -11.05 -3.12 -8.25
C CYS A 11 -11.22 -1.64 -8.56
N LEU A 12 -10.65 -1.14 -9.66
CA LEU A 12 -10.87 0.22 -10.11
C LEU A 12 -12.32 0.40 -10.55
N PRO A 13 -13.03 1.44 -10.04
CA PRO A 13 -14.30 1.85 -10.59
C PRO A 13 -14.18 2.22 -12.07
N PRO A 14 -15.29 2.19 -12.82
CA PRO A 14 -15.32 2.66 -14.20
C PRO A 14 -14.75 4.09 -14.35
N ILE A 15 -13.89 4.29 -15.36
CA ILE A 15 -13.23 5.57 -15.63
C ILE A 15 -14.15 6.46 -16.47
N HIS A 16 -14.64 7.53 -15.85
CA HIS A 16 -15.55 8.51 -16.45
C HIS A 16 -15.16 9.95 -16.10
N GLY A 17 -15.73 10.91 -16.81
CA GLY A 17 -15.55 12.34 -16.56
C GLY A 17 -14.16 12.85 -16.91
N VAL A 18 -13.74 13.91 -16.20
CA VAL A 18 -12.42 14.53 -16.39
C VAL A 18 -11.48 14.10 -15.28
N TRP A 19 -10.28 13.71 -15.68
CA TRP A 19 -9.17 13.37 -14.80
C TRP A 19 -8.08 14.42 -14.94
N VAL A 20 -7.47 14.80 -13.83
CA VAL A 20 -6.42 15.82 -13.77
C VAL A 20 -5.16 15.18 -13.23
N CYS A 21 -4.04 15.38 -13.91
CA CYS A 21 -2.75 14.96 -13.41
C CYS A 21 -2.38 15.79 -12.16
N GLU A 22 -2.27 15.14 -11.00
CA GLU A 22 -1.90 15.81 -9.74
C GLU A 22 -0.39 15.83 -9.53
N ASN A 23 0.23 14.66 -9.65
CA ASN A 23 1.65 14.48 -9.33
C ASN A 23 2.30 13.48 -10.28
N ARG A 24 3.61 13.63 -10.46
CA ARG A 24 4.44 12.76 -11.28
C ARG A 24 5.71 12.40 -10.53
N PHE A 25 6.03 11.12 -10.60
CA PHE A 25 7.20 10.49 -10.00
C PHE A 25 7.94 9.67 -11.07
N ASN A 26 9.13 9.19 -10.73
CA ASN A 26 9.95 8.38 -11.63
C ASN A 26 9.22 7.13 -12.17
N HIS A 27 8.28 6.59 -11.39
CA HIS A 27 7.61 5.31 -11.71
C HIS A 27 6.08 5.36 -11.58
N ALA A 28 5.51 6.53 -11.25
CA ALA A 28 4.07 6.69 -11.06
C ALA A 28 3.59 8.07 -11.53
N ILE A 29 2.41 8.12 -12.16
CA ILE A 29 1.69 9.37 -12.47
C ILE A 29 0.32 9.26 -11.82
N ASN A 30 -0.03 10.20 -10.93
CA ASN A 30 -1.30 10.23 -10.23
C ASN A 30 -2.29 11.15 -10.95
N LEU A 31 -3.45 10.60 -11.28
CA LEU A 31 -4.58 11.31 -11.87
C LEU A 31 -5.75 11.30 -10.87
N ARG A 32 -6.47 12.41 -10.77
CA ARG A 32 -7.66 12.52 -9.91
C ARG A 32 -8.87 13.09 -10.66
N ASN A 33 -10.06 12.60 -10.33
CA ASN A 33 -11.31 13.18 -10.84
C ASN A 33 -12.06 14.00 -9.78
N ALA A 34 -13.16 14.64 -10.18
CA ALA A 34 -13.98 15.48 -9.30
C ALA A 34 -14.61 14.74 -8.10
N SER A 35 -14.72 13.41 -8.18
CA SER A 35 -15.21 12.57 -7.08
C SER A 35 -14.09 12.09 -6.15
N ASN A 36 -12.91 12.73 -6.21
CA ASN A 36 -11.71 12.35 -5.47
C ASN A 36 -11.19 10.93 -5.72
N GLN A 37 -11.60 10.28 -6.81
CA GLN A 37 -11.03 8.98 -7.18
C GLN A 37 -9.60 9.17 -7.70
N LEU A 38 -8.68 8.37 -7.18
CA LEU A 38 -7.30 8.30 -7.66
C LEU A 38 -7.18 7.20 -8.72
N LEU A 39 -6.43 7.49 -9.78
CA LEU A 39 -5.92 6.53 -10.76
C LEU A 39 -4.43 6.76 -10.88
N THR A 40 -3.63 5.72 -10.71
CA THR A 40 -2.18 5.80 -10.85
C THR A 40 -1.73 5.05 -12.10
N LEU A 41 -1.04 5.73 -13.01
CA LEU A 41 -0.33 5.08 -14.09
C LEU A 41 1.02 4.61 -13.55
N HIS A 42 1.28 3.31 -13.57
CA HIS A 42 2.50 2.69 -13.04
C HIS A 42 3.43 2.28 -14.18
N ARG A 43 4.72 2.56 -14.03
CA ARG A 43 5.75 2.11 -14.97
C ARG A 43 6.00 0.61 -14.84
N TYR A 44 5.99 -0.12 -15.96
CA TYR A 44 6.24 -1.55 -15.99
C TYR A 44 7.58 -1.93 -15.33
N GLY A 45 7.53 -2.86 -14.38
CA GLY A 45 8.67 -3.32 -13.59
C GLY A 45 8.62 -2.92 -12.11
N HIS A 46 7.73 -2.00 -11.72
CA HIS A 46 7.65 -1.47 -10.35
C HIS A 46 6.39 -1.90 -9.58
N GLY A 47 5.62 -2.83 -10.15
CA GLY A 47 4.34 -3.27 -9.62
C GLY A 47 3.16 -2.37 -10.01
N ILE A 48 1.97 -2.75 -9.58
CA ILE A 48 0.72 -2.00 -9.77
C ILE A 48 0.00 -1.88 -8.43
N SER A 49 -0.60 -0.71 -8.15
CA SER A 49 -1.43 -0.48 -6.97
C SER A 49 -2.91 -0.86 -7.21
N PRO A 50 -3.75 -0.97 -6.17
CA PRO A 50 -5.19 -1.20 -6.30
C PRO A 50 -5.94 -0.19 -7.17
N MET A 51 -5.41 1.02 -7.28
CA MET A 51 -5.92 2.10 -8.13
C MET A 51 -5.12 2.25 -9.44
N GLY A 52 -4.45 1.20 -9.91
CA GLY A 52 -3.42 1.31 -10.92
C GLY A 52 -3.80 0.87 -12.34
N TRP A 53 -3.23 1.54 -13.34
CA TRP A 53 -3.00 1.02 -14.70
C TRP A 53 -1.50 0.78 -14.91
N LEU A 54 -1.13 -0.34 -15.52
CA LEU A 54 0.27 -0.69 -15.79
C LEU A 54 0.64 -0.29 -17.21
N ILE A 55 1.63 0.57 -17.36
CA ILE A 55 2.06 1.16 -18.63
C ILE A 55 3.43 0.62 -19.01
N ARG A 56 3.63 0.29 -20.30
CA ARG A 56 4.94 -0.11 -20.83
C ARG A 56 5.97 1.00 -20.56
N ARG A 57 7.23 0.62 -20.29
CA ARG A 57 8.29 1.59 -19.93
C ARG A 57 8.42 2.76 -20.91
N ALA A 58 8.56 2.48 -22.21
CA ALA A 58 8.68 3.52 -23.23
C ALA A 58 7.45 4.46 -23.28
N ASP A 59 6.24 3.90 -23.23
CA ASP A 59 5.00 4.68 -23.25
C ASP A 59 4.88 5.53 -21.97
N PHE A 60 5.26 4.99 -20.81
CA PHE A 60 5.26 5.71 -19.54
C PHE A 60 6.24 6.89 -19.58
N ASP A 61 7.45 6.69 -20.09
CA ASP A 61 8.48 7.72 -20.15
C ASP A 61 8.03 8.89 -21.03
N GLN A 62 7.35 8.60 -22.14
CA GLN A 62 6.75 9.65 -22.97
C GLN A 62 5.50 10.29 -22.31
N LEU A 63 4.62 9.53 -21.67
CA LEU A 63 3.48 10.09 -20.91
C LEU A 63 3.95 11.03 -19.79
N SER A 64 5.03 10.65 -19.10
CA SER A 64 5.67 11.44 -18.05
C SER A 64 6.09 12.82 -18.56
N HIS A 65 6.56 12.91 -19.81
CA HIS A 65 6.90 14.17 -20.47
C HIS A 65 5.66 15.05 -20.73
N TYR A 66 4.57 14.48 -21.24
CA TYR A 66 3.38 15.24 -21.64
C TYR A 66 2.38 15.52 -20.50
N LEU A 67 2.32 14.68 -19.47
CA LEU A 67 1.41 14.82 -18.35
C LEU A 67 2.05 15.63 -17.23
N ALA A 68 2.12 16.94 -17.42
CA ALA A 68 2.47 17.87 -16.34
C ALA A 68 1.32 17.96 -15.32
N PRO A 69 1.61 18.28 -14.04
CA PRO A 69 0.56 18.63 -13.08
C PRO A 69 -0.42 19.67 -13.65
N GLY A 70 -1.72 19.45 -13.44
CA GLY A 70 -2.80 20.24 -14.01
C GLY A 70 -3.30 19.78 -15.39
N THR A 71 -2.60 18.88 -16.08
CA THR A 71 -3.04 18.34 -17.38
C THR A 71 -4.38 17.63 -17.22
N ARG A 72 -5.36 18.00 -18.04
CA ARG A 72 -6.71 17.42 -18.03
C ARG A 72 -6.84 16.35 -19.12
N LEU A 73 -7.36 15.19 -18.74
CA LEU A 73 -7.67 14.08 -19.63
C LEU A 73 -9.17 13.80 -19.56
N THR A 74 -9.81 13.67 -20.71
CA THR A 74 -11.24 13.32 -20.79
C THR A 74 -11.38 11.81 -20.93
N ALA A 75 -12.22 11.22 -20.10
CA ALA A 75 -12.54 9.80 -20.19
C ALA A 75 -13.56 9.53 -21.28
N ILE A 76 -13.21 8.67 -22.24
CA ILE A 76 -14.08 8.26 -23.36
C ILE A 76 -13.96 6.75 -23.52
N ASN A 77 -15.08 6.01 -23.49
CA ASN A 77 -15.10 4.55 -23.64
C ASN A 77 -14.11 3.79 -22.73
N GLY A 78 -13.86 4.32 -21.52
CA GLY A 78 -12.93 3.75 -20.54
C GLY A 78 -11.44 3.98 -20.83
N GLY A 79 -11.09 4.76 -21.87
CA GLY A 79 -9.75 5.33 -22.08
C GLY A 79 -9.67 6.79 -21.61
N LEU A 80 -8.48 7.38 -21.63
CA LEU A 80 -8.21 8.77 -21.25
C LEU A 80 -7.53 9.53 -22.39
N PHE A 81 -8.05 10.71 -22.72
CA PHE A 81 -7.69 11.43 -23.95
C PHE A 81 -7.33 12.88 -23.69
N THR A 82 -6.32 13.35 -24.40
CA THR A 82 -6.00 14.77 -24.63
C THR A 82 -5.83 14.98 -26.15
N PRO A 83 -5.69 16.22 -26.65
CA PRO A 83 -5.38 16.43 -28.07
C PRO A 83 -4.12 15.71 -28.57
N HIS A 84 -3.17 15.42 -27.68
CA HIS A 84 -1.87 14.83 -28.03
C HIS A 84 -1.70 13.38 -27.54
N ILE A 85 -2.52 12.92 -26.62
CA ILE A 85 -2.41 11.62 -25.95
C ILE A 85 -3.72 10.85 -26.09
N GLN A 86 -3.62 9.61 -26.54
CA GLN A 86 -4.71 8.64 -26.50
C GLN A 86 -4.29 7.45 -25.65
N LEU A 87 -4.72 7.42 -24.39
CA LEU A 87 -4.49 6.30 -23.48
C LEU A 87 -5.69 5.35 -23.57
N LEU A 88 -5.53 4.24 -24.28
CA LEU A 88 -6.62 3.32 -24.57
C LEU A 88 -7.09 2.59 -23.31
N LYS A 89 -8.33 2.08 -23.35
CA LYS A 89 -8.88 1.25 -22.28
C LYS A 89 -8.02 -0.02 -22.09
N PRO A 90 -7.57 -0.34 -20.86
CA PRO A 90 -6.89 -1.60 -20.55
C PRO A 90 -7.76 -2.81 -20.91
N ARG A 91 -7.15 -3.82 -21.55
CA ARG A 91 -7.84 -5.07 -21.94
C ARG A 91 -7.63 -6.22 -20.96
N ARG A 92 -6.61 -6.13 -20.12
CA ARG A 92 -6.26 -7.14 -19.11
C ARG A 92 -6.47 -6.56 -17.71
N THR A 93 -7.02 -7.39 -16.84
CA THR A 93 -7.29 -7.04 -15.44
C THR A 93 -6.48 -7.92 -14.50
N LEU A 94 -5.94 -7.34 -13.44
CA LEU A 94 -5.24 -8.02 -12.37
C LEU A 94 -6.11 -8.05 -11.11
N TYR A 95 -6.23 -9.23 -10.49
CA TYR A 95 -6.92 -9.39 -9.23
C TYR A 95 -5.96 -9.08 -8.07
N LEU A 96 -6.22 -8.00 -7.35
CA LEU A 96 -5.33 -7.47 -6.32
C LEU A 96 -5.87 -7.66 -4.90
N ARG A 97 -6.94 -8.43 -4.72
CA ARG A 97 -7.44 -8.79 -3.39
C ARG A 97 -6.64 -9.96 -2.83
N ILE A 98 -6.18 -9.86 -1.59
CA ILE A 98 -5.61 -11.00 -0.87
C ILE A 98 -6.75 -11.96 -0.52
N SER A 99 -6.68 -13.18 -1.05
CA SER A 99 -7.58 -14.29 -0.75
C SER A 99 -6.89 -15.46 -0.05
N ASP A 100 -5.55 -15.45 -0.05
CA ASP A 100 -4.73 -16.56 0.43
C ASP A 100 -4.65 -16.53 1.96
N LYS A 101 -4.86 -17.69 2.62
CA LYS A 101 -4.57 -17.87 4.04
C LYS A 101 -3.12 -18.32 4.18
N LEU A 102 -2.25 -17.39 4.52
CA LEU A 102 -0.81 -17.62 4.60
C LEU A 102 -0.39 -17.85 6.05
N SER A 103 0.49 -18.83 6.26
CA SER A 103 1.26 -18.97 7.50
C SER A 103 2.61 -18.29 7.29
N ILE A 104 2.92 -17.29 8.11
CA ILE A 104 4.15 -16.50 8.03
C ILE A 104 4.84 -16.57 9.38
N ALA A 105 6.04 -17.15 9.41
CA ALA A 105 6.85 -17.23 10.63
C ALA A 105 7.53 -15.87 10.91
N PRO A 106 7.24 -15.20 12.04
CA PRO A 106 7.80 -13.88 12.36
C PRO A 106 9.33 -13.87 12.32
N GLN A 107 9.99 -14.90 12.89
CA GLN A 107 11.44 -14.98 13.00
C GLN A 107 12.14 -14.94 11.63
N ARG A 108 11.49 -15.43 10.57
CA ARG A 108 12.02 -15.35 9.21
C ARG A 108 12.02 -13.92 8.71
N PHE A 109 10.92 -13.20 8.92
CA PHE A 109 10.80 -11.81 8.50
C PHE A 109 11.77 -10.92 9.27
N GLU A 110 11.86 -11.10 10.59
CA GLU A 110 12.82 -10.39 11.45
C GLU A 110 14.27 -10.57 10.98
N LYS A 111 14.66 -11.79 10.61
CA LYS A 111 16.01 -12.09 10.08
C LYS A 111 16.32 -11.33 8.80
N TYR A 112 15.33 -11.08 7.94
CA TYR A 112 15.54 -10.29 6.74
C TYR A 112 15.59 -8.80 7.05
N LEU A 113 14.70 -8.30 7.89
CA LEU A 113 14.67 -6.88 8.25
C LEU A 113 15.91 -6.45 9.01
N SER A 114 16.50 -7.32 9.84
CA SER A 114 17.73 -7.02 10.59
C SER A 114 18.94 -6.70 9.70
N ARG A 115 18.91 -7.11 8.43
CA ARG A 115 19.95 -6.85 7.42
C ARG A 115 19.80 -5.51 6.71
N HIS A 116 18.70 -4.77 6.94
CA HIS A 116 18.39 -3.56 6.19
C HIS A 116 18.32 -2.34 7.12
N SER A 117 19.28 -1.43 7.00
CA SER A 117 19.37 -0.20 7.79
C SER A 117 18.68 1.00 7.13
N VAL A 118 17.78 0.76 6.18
CA VAL A 118 17.01 1.83 5.50
C VAL A 118 16.21 2.61 6.54
N ILE A 119 16.20 3.94 6.42
CA ILE A 119 15.53 4.82 7.38
C ILE A 119 14.01 4.77 7.17
N THR A 120 13.28 4.47 8.24
CA THR A 120 11.83 4.66 8.35
C THR A 120 11.55 6.13 8.64
N GLY A 121 10.40 6.67 8.24
CA GLY A 121 10.17 8.11 8.38
C GLY A 121 9.93 8.56 9.83
N LEU A 122 9.57 7.65 10.75
CA LEU A 122 9.25 7.98 12.14
C LEU A 122 10.04 7.20 13.20
N CYS A 123 10.65 6.07 12.85
CA CYS A 123 11.18 5.10 13.83
C CYS A 123 12.67 4.80 13.66
N GLY A 124 13.40 5.62 12.87
CA GLY A 124 14.82 5.42 12.62
C GLY A 124 15.12 4.24 11.68
N PRO A 125 16.31 3.62 11.75
CA PRO A 125 16.68 2.50 10.89
C PRO A 125 15.74 1.29 11.04
N LEU A 126 15.27 0.72 9.93
CA LEU A 126 14.30 -0.37 9.90
C LEU A 126 14.72 -1.60 10.72
N ASN A 127 16.01 -1.95 10.70
CA ASN A 127 16.55 -3.06 11.49
C ASN A 127 16.55 -2.82 13.01
N GLN A 128 16.37 -1.59 13.47
CA GLN A 128 16.34 -1.20 14.89
C GLN A 128 14.95 -0.72 15.32
N ALA A 129 14.13 -0.24 14.38
CA ALA A 129 12.82 0.36 14.64
C ALA A 129 11.89 -0.49 15.52
N PRO A 130 11.77 -1.84 15.35
CA PRO A 130 10.91 -2.66 16.20
C PRO A 130 11.30 -2.68 17.68
N GLN A 131 12.57 -2.44 17.99
CA GLN A 131 13.12 -2.39 19.35
C GLN A 131 13.38 -0.95 19.83
N SER A 132 13.12 0.04 18.97
CA SER A 132 13.33 1.44 19.31
C SER A 132 12.35 1.89 20.39
N SER A 133 12.76 2.86 21.21
CA SER A 133 11.89 3.56 22.16
C SER A 133 10.96 4.56 21.46
N SER A 134 10.66 4.37 20.17
CA SER A 134 9.75 5.24 19.43
C SER A 134 8.35 5.16 20.03
N PRO A 135 7.71 6.29 20.37
CA PRO A 135 6.34 6.28 20.86
C PRO A 135 5.36 5.70 19.83
N TYR A 136 5.68 5.76 18.54
CA TYR A 136 4.80 5.32 17.46
C TYR A 136 4.67 3.80 17.37
N THR A 137 5.75 3.04 17.61
CA THR A 137 5.68 1.57 17.65
C THR A 137 4.88 1.07 18.86
N ALA A 138 5.00 1.78 19.99
CA ALA A 138 4.21 1.52 21.19
C ALA A 138 2.72 1.82 20.97
N ILE A 139 2.37 2.99 20.43
CA ILE A 139 0.99 3.36 20.07
C ILE A 139 0.42 2.31 19.12
N PHE A 140 1.17 1.92 18.08
CA PHE A 140 0.73 0.93 17.10
C PHE A 140 0.33 -0.40 17.74
N THR A 141 1.20 -0.94 18.58
CA THR A 141 0.97 -2.23 19.26
C THR A 141 -0.16 -2.12 20.29
N GLN A 142 -0.28 -0.99 20.98
CA GLN A 142 -1.36 -0.71 21.93
C GLN A 142 -2.73 -0.68 21.22
N GLN A 143 -2.83 0.00 20.08
CA GLN A 143 -4.06 0.11 19.30
C GLN A 143 -4.48 -1.24 18.70
N LEU A 144 -3.53 -2.05 18.22
CA LEU A 144 -3.78 -3.44 17.81
C LEU A 144 -4.32 -4.30 18.97
N SER A 145 -3.72 -4.17 20.16
CA SER A 145 -4.18 -4.91 21.35
C SER A 145 -5.58 -4.47 21.79
N ARG A 146 -5.86 -3.16 21.74
CA ARG A 146 -7.18 -2.59 22.01
C ARG A 146 -8.25 -3.16 21.05
N TRP A 147 -7.93 -3.28 19.77
CA TRP A 147 -8.79 -3.92 18.78
C TRP A 147 -9.07 -5.40 19.11
N ALA A 148 -8.03 -6.16 19.45
CA ALA A 148 -8.17 -7.56 19.85
C ALA A 148 -8.90 -7.76 21.19
N GLN A 149 -9.05 -6.72 22.00
CA GLN A 149 -9.92 -6.71 23.18
C GLN A 149 -11.36 -6.29 22.88
N GLY A 150 -11.65 -5.75 21.69
CA GLY A 150 -13.02 -5.53 21.20
C GLY A 150 -13.38 -4.06 21.13
N PHE A 151 -12.42 -3.19 21.45
CA PHE A 151 -12.60 -1.75 21.43
C PHE A 151 -12.15 -1.19 20.08
N ALA A 152 -12.81 -0.10 19.65
CA ALA A 152 -12.36 0.66 18.49
C ALA A 152 -10.98 1.29 18.78
N PRO A 153 -9.98 1.06 17.90
CA PRO A 153 -8.71 1.76 17.95
C PRO A 153 -8.85 3.25 17.66
N ASP A 154 -7.96 4.05 18.24
CA ASP A 154 -7.77 5.45 17.84
C ASP A 154 -6.43 5.62 17.11
N TRP A 155 -6.52 5.82 15.81
CA TRP A 155 -5.37 6.01 14.92
C TRP A 155 -5.10 7.49 14.60
N ARG A 156 -5.81 8.45 15.21
CA ARG A 156 -5.67 9.88 14.87
C ARG A 156 -4.26 10.44 15.07
N SER A 157 -3.48 9.86 15.98
CA SER A 157 -2.08 10.24 16.22
C SER A 157 -1.09 9.61 15.23
N ILE A 158 -1.54 8.69 14.37
CA ILE A 158 -0.73 7.96 13.40
C ILE A 158 -1.13 8.32 11.96
N ILE A 159 -2.44 8.44 11.68
CA ILE A 159 -2.92 8.72 10.33
C ILE A 159 -2.45 10.10 9.89
N GLY A 160 -1.86 10.18 8.69
CA GLY A 160 -1.31 11.41 8.15
C GLY A 160 0.02 11.85 8.76
N LEU A 161 0.59 11.08 9.71
CA LEU A 161 1.84 11.43 10.35
C LEU A 161 3.05 10.99 9.52
N GLY A 162 3.92 11.94 9.19
CA GLY A 162 5.14 11.73 8.39
C GLY A 162 5.12 12.56 7.11
N PRO A 163 6.26 12.72 6.43
CA PRO A 163 6.37 13.56 5.24
C PRO A 163 5.82 12.87 3.98
N GLY A 164 5.47 13.67 2.97
CA GLY A 164 5.19 13.21 1.61
C GLY A 164 3.72 12.82 1.35
N LEU A 165 3.47 12.26 0.16
CA LEU A 165 2.12 11.85 -0.26
C LEU A 165 1.65 10.55 0.40
N THR A 166 2.56 9.77 0.96
CA THR A 166 2.27 8.56 1.74
C THR A 166 2.96 8.72 3.10
N PRO A 167 2.30 9.38 4.06
CA PRO A 167 2.86 9.56 5.39
C PRO A 167 3.21 8.22 6.04
N SER A 168 4.33 8.16 6.75
CA SER A 168 4.87 6.94 7.35
C SER A 168 3.87 6.19 8.23
N GLY A 169 3.06 6.91 9.01
CA GLY A 169 2.04 6.29 9.85
C GLY A 169 0.99 5.53 9.03
N ASP A 170 0.62 6.04 7.85
CA ASP A 170 -0.32 5.36 6.97
C ASP A 170 0.30 4.14 6.29
N ASP A 171 1.57 4.23 5.89
CA ASP A 171 2.31 3.11 5.31
C ASP A 171 2.44 1.96 6.32
N MET A 172 2.70 2.26 7.59
CA MET A 172 2.66 1.27 8.67
C MET A 172 1.27 0.62 8.78
N LEU A 173 0.18 1.38 8.69
CA LEU A 173 -1.19 0.85 8.72
C LEU A 173 -1.51 -0.01 7.50
N ILE A 174 -1.02 0.34 6.31
CA ILE A 174 -1.13 -0.48 5.10
C ILE A 174 -0.41 -1.83 5.32
N GLY A 175 0.79 -1.81 5.88
CA GLY A 175 1.55 -3.01 6.22
C GLY A 175 0.82 -3.92 7.21
N MET A 176 0.21 -3.35 8.25
CA MET A 176 -0.64 -4.09 9.18
C MET A 176 -1.83 -4.75 8.48
N MET A 177 -2.57 -3.99 7.68
CA MET A 177 -3.73 -4.52 6.96
C MET A 177 -3.32 -5.66 6.03
N ALA A 178 -2.16 -5.57 5.38
CA ALA A 178 -1.65 -6.63 4.51
C ALA A 178 -1.44 -7.95 5.28
N ILE A 179 -0.81 -7.90 6.47
CA ILE A 179 -0.62 -9.08 7.32
C ILE A 179 -1.96 -9.62 7.83
N LEU A 180 -2.82 -8.76 8.37
CA LEU A 180 -4.11 -9.21 8.93
C LEU A 180 -4.99 -9.90 7.88
N HIS A 181 -5.02 -9.37 6.65
CA HIS A 181 -5.73 -10.00 5.54
C HIS A 181 -5.08 -11.32 5.11
N ALA A 182 -3.75 -11.38 5.05
CA ALA A 182 -3.02 -12.58 4.66
C ALA A 182 -3.11 -13.72 5.69
N THR A 183 -3.17 -13.41 6.99
CA THR A 183 -3.24 -14.41 8.07
C THR A 183 -4.67 -14.65 8.57
N SER A 184 -5.68 -14.14 7.86
CA SER A 184 -7.13 -14.32 8.15
C SER A 184 -7.62 -13.80 9.50
N GLN A 185 -6.87 -12.92 10.18
CA GLN A 185 -7.31 -12.36 11.45
C GLN A 185 -8.37 -11.26 11.30
N THR A 186 -8.63 -10.77 10.09
CA THR A 186 -9.69 -9.77 9.83
C THR A 186 -11.11 -10.33 9.94
N GLN A 187 -11.30 -11.66 10.00
CA GLN A 187 -12.62 -12.28 9.93
C GLN A 187 -13.51 -12.02 11.15
N LEU A 188 -12.99 -11.40 12.22
CA LEU A 188 -13.69 -11.39 13.51
C LEU A 188 -14.21 -10.03 13.98
N ARG A 189 -13.78 -8.88 13.44
CA ARG A 189 -14.19 -7.58 14.00
C ARG A 189 -14.28 -6.44 12.97
N PRO A 190 -15.44 -5.79 12.80
CA PRO A 190 -15.52 -4.52 12.07
C PRO A 190 -14.68 -3.44 12.78
N SER A 191 -14.30 -2.36 12.06
CA SER A 191 -13.78 -1.08 12.58
C SER A 191 -12.29 -0.95 13.00
N LEU A 192 -11.37 -1.78 12.50
CA LEU A 192 -9.93 -1.57 12.81
C LEU A 192 -9.41 -0.21 12.34
N LEU A 193 -9.74 0.20 11.11
CA LEU A 193 -9.42 1.51 10.57
C LEU A 193 -10.68 2.40 10.55
N PRO A 194 -10.53 3.73 10.68
CA PRO A 194 -11.65 4.66 10.72
C PRO A 194 -12.46 4.71 9.41
N SER A 195 -13.59 5.43 9.42
CA SER A 195 -14.43 5.61 8.24
C SER A 195 -13.69 6.28 7.09
N ASP A 196 -14.15 6.04 5.85
CA ASP A 196 -13.51 6.58 4.64
C ASP A 196 -13.50 8.13 4.66
N ASN A 197 -14.56 8.77 5.20
CA ASN A 197 -14.61 10.23 5.38
C ASN A 197 -13.56 10.74 6.36
N LEU A 198 -13.32 10.00 7.46
CA LEU A 198 -12.30 10.39 8.43
C LEU A 198 -10.89 10.21 7.85
N LEU A 199 -10.66 9.17 7.04
CA LEU A 199 -9.38 9.00 6.32
C LEU A 199 -9.09 10.17 5.39
N ILE A 200 -10.09 10.63 4.61
CA ILE A 200 -9.95 11.78 3.71
C ILE A 200 -9.61 13.07 4.49
N ALA A 201 -10.10 13.21 5.73
CA ALA A 201 -9.85 14.39 6.54
C ALA A 201 -8.48 14.37 7.26
N LEU A 202 -7.92 13.19 7.52
CA LEU A 202 -6.72 13.03 8.35
C LEU A 202 -5.42 12.85 7.55
N THR A 203 -5.48 12.41 6.30
CA THR A 203 -4.28 12.19 5.49
C THR A 203 -4.44 12.71 4.06
N THR A 204 -3.37 12.60 3.28
CA THR A 204 -3.34 12.95 1.87
C THR A 204 -4.37 12.11 1.09
N SER A 205 -4.83 12.69 -0.02
CA SER A 205 -5.77 12.03 -0.92
C SER A 205 -5.22 10.73 -1.55
N VAL A 206 -3.89 10.61 -1.67
CA VAL A 206 -3.21 9.39 -2.13
C VAL A 206 -3.27 8.31 -1.06
N SER A 207 -2.84 8.64 0.15
CA SER A 207 -2.79 7.71 1.27
C SER A 207 -4.19 7.24 1.71
N ALA A 208 -5.16 8.15 1.75
CA ALA A 208 -6.56 7.82 2.00
C ALA A 208 -7.09 6.78 0.99
N SER A 209 -6.68 6.88 -0.28
CA SER A 209 -7.04 5.90 -1.31
C SER A 209 -6.39 4.54 -1.05
N TYR A 210 -5.11 4.49 -0.64
CA TYR A 210 -4.46 3.23 -0.27
C TYR A 210 -5.12 2.57 0.93
N LEU A 211 -5.41 3.33 2.00
CA LEU A 211 -6.10 2.83 3.19
C LEU A 211 -7.53 2.35 2.86
N TYR A 212 -8.25 3.06 1.99
CA TYR A 212 -9.56 2.64 1.47
C TYR A 212 -9.52 1.23 0.85
N TYR A 213 -8.52 0.94 0.02
CA TYR A 213 -8.35 -0.36 -0.63
C TYR A 213 -7.82 -1.43 0.34
N ALA A 214 -6.87 -1.05 1.20
CA ALA A 214 -6.31 -1.93 2.22
C ALA A 214 -7.39 -2.45 3.18
N LYS A 215 -8.33 -1.60 3.62
CA LYS A 215 -9.51 -1.98 4.42
C LYS A 215 -10.35 -3.09 3.79
N ARG A 216 -10.32 -3.20 2.46
CA ARG A 216 -11.12 -4.14 1.67
C ARG A 216 -10.29 -5.35 1.21
N GLY A 217 -9.02 -5.42 1.63
CA GLY A 217 -8.10 -6.49 1.30
C GLY A 217 -7.38 -6.34 -0.04
N TYR A 218 -7.40 -5.16 -0.66
CA TYR A 218 -6.70 -4.91 -1.93
C TYR A 218 -5.33 -4.27 -1.70
N PHE A 219 -4.29 -4.86 -2.28
CA PHE A 219 -2.90 -4.43 -2.11
C PHE A 219 -2.13 -4.49 -3.42
N SER A 220 -0.98 -3.81 -3.49
CA SER A 220 -0.15 -3.80 -4.69
C SER A 220 0.43 -5.18 -5.01
N THR A 221 0.79 -5.41 -6.28
CA THR A 221 1.45 -6.67 -6.67
C THR A 221 2.78 -6.90 -5.95
N THR A 222 3.47 -5.85 -5.51
CA THR A 222 4.72 -5.97 -4.72
C THR A 222 4.45 -6.58 -3.35
N ILE A 223 3.39 -6.14 -2.67
CA ILE A 223 2.95 -6.71 -1.38
C ILE A 223 2.48 -8.16 -1.55
N HIS A 224 1.72 -8.47 -2.60
CA HIS A 224 1.33 -9.85 -2.92
C HIS A 224 2.54 -10.76 -3.10
N ALA A 225 3.52 -10.32 -3.89
CA ALA A 225 4.75 -11.08 -4.14
C ALA A 225 5.54 -11.31 -2.85
N LEU A 226 5.69 -10.27 -2.02
CA LEU A 226 6.37 -10.36 -0.73
C LEU A 226 5.70 -11.38 0.19
N LEU A 227 4.39 -11.24 0.43
CA LEU A 227 3.63 -12.12 1.32
C LEU A 227 3.75 -13.59 0.93
N ARG A 228 3.60 -13.90 -0.37
CA ARG A 228 3.73 -15.29 -0.87
C ARG A 228 5.13 -15.85 -0.67
N ARG A 229 6.18 -15.03 -0.83
CA ARG A 229 7.57 -15.47 -0.64
C ARG A 229 7.90 -15.66 0.83
N LEU A 230 7.40 -14.78 1.70
CA LEU A 230 7.51 -14.93 3.16
C LEU A 230 6.87 -16.23 3.63
N ALA A 231 5.66 -16.53 3.16
CA ALA A 231 4.95 -17.77 3.51
C ALA A 231 5.70 -19.03 3.06
N ARG A 232 6.32 -19.01 1.88
CA ARG A 232 7.09 -20.14 1.34
C ARG A 232 8.48 -20.29 1.98
N GLY A 233 9.01 -19.27 2.64
CA GLY A 233 10.39 -19.27 3.13
C GLY A 233 11.44 -19.36 2.02
N SER A 234 11.14 -18.81 0.82
CA SER A 234 12.01 -18.94 -0.35
C SER A 234 13.28 -18.08 -0.26
N GLN A 235 14.39 -18.50 -0.89
CA GLN A 235 15.59 -17.68 -1.04
C GLN A 235 15.31 -16.36 -1.80
N ALA A 236 14.30 -16.34 -2.67
CA ALA A 236 13.87 -15.14 -3.41
C ALA A 236 13.20 -14.06 -2.53
N THR A 237 13.04 -14.27 -1.22
CA THR A 237 12.41 -13.29 -0.32
C THR A 237 13.19 -11.96 -0.31
N GLU A 238 14.52 -12.01 -0.38
CA GLU A 238 15.38 -10.81 -0.38
C GLU A 238 15.06 -9.89 -1.56
N SER A 239 15.05 -10.40 -2.79
CA SER A 239 14.70 -9.60 -3.97
C SER A 239 13.29 -8.97 -3.92
N SER A 240 12.34 -9.59 -3.20
CA SER A 240 11.01 -9.00 -3.01
C SER A 240 10.99 -7.90 -1.97
N LEU A 241 11.79 -8.04 -0.90
CA LEU A 241 11.98 -6.98 0.08
C LEU A 241 12.64 -5.78 -0.56
N GLU A 242 13.69 -6.00 -1.35
CA GLU A 242 14.33 -4.95 -2.14
C GLU A 242 13.32 -4.27 -3.05
N SER A 243 12.45 -5.01 -3.75
CA SER A 243 11.42 -4.41 -4.58
C SER A 243 10.41 -3.55 -3.80
N VAL A 244 10.15 -3.86 -2.53
CA VAL A 244 9.30 -3.02 -1.66
C VAL A 244 10.08 -1.82 -1.14
N LEU A 245 11.34 -1.99 -0.75
CA LEU A 245 12.22 -0.91 -0.28
C LEU A 245 12.54 0.11 -1.38
N HIS A 246 12.64 -0.31 -2.64
CA HIS A 246 12.83 0.58 -3.78
C HIS A 246 11.52 1.24 -4.26
N HIS A 247 10.39 0.95 -3.61
CA HIS A 247 9.10 1.60 -3.90
C HIS A 247 8.94 2.84 -3.01
N GLY A 248 9.29 4.01 -3.55
CA GLY A 248 9.25 5.29 -2.82
C GLY A 248 10.47 5.51 -1.91
N HIS A 249 10.64 6.72 -1.38
CA HIS A 249 11.81 7.08 -0.54
C HIS A 249 11.88 6.25 0.76
N THR A 250 10.84 6.37 1.61
CA THR A 250 10.76 5.70 2.92
C THR A 250 9.53 4.81 3.06
N SER A 251 8.53 4.99 2.19
CA SER A 251 7.23 4.31 2.22
C SER A 251 7.33 2.79 2.27
N GLY A 252 8.28 2.21 1.51
CA GLY A 252 8.58 0.78 1.57
C GLY A 252 9.05 0.31 2.95
N ALA A 253 9.95 1.07 3.60
CA ALA A 253 10.46 0.72 4.92
C ALA A 253 9.38 0.85 6.00
N ASP A 254 8.57 1.91 5.96
CA ASP A 254 7.44 2.12 6.88
C ASP A 254 6.37 1.02 6.71
N THR A 255 6.07 0.60 5.48
CA THR A 255 5.18 -0.54 5.21
C THR A 255 5.72 -1.84 5.81
N LEU A 256 7.01 -2.12 5.62
CA LEU A 256 7.65 -3.32 6.19
C LEU A 256 7.66 -3.29 7.72
N LEU A 257 7.88 -2.13 8.33
CA LEU A 257 7.80 -1.96 9.78
C LEU A 257 6.39 -2.30 10.29
N GLY A 258 5.34 -1.79 9.65
CA GLY A 258 3.96 -2.12 9.99
C GLY A 258 3.63 -3.62 9.88
N MET A 259 4.16 -4.28 8.85
CA MET A 259 4.06 -5.74 8.71
C MET A 259 4.75 -6.47 9.87
N ASP A 260 5.94 -6.02 10.27
CA ASP A 260 6.77 -6.69 11.29
C ASP A 260 6.15 -6.57 12.68
N LEU A 261 5.75 -5.36 13.06
CA LEU A 261 5.06 -5.09 14.32
C LEU A 261 3.80 -5.92 14.43
N THR A 262 3.04 -6.07 13.34
CA THR A 262 1.82 -6.87 13.31
C THR A 262 2.12 -8.35 13.49
N LEU A 263 3.11 -8.91 12.79
CA LEU A 263 3.49 -10.33 12.94
C LEU A 263 4.00 -10.65 14.35
N ARG A 264 4.84 -9.79 14.93
CA ARG A 264 5.32 -9.91 16.31
C ARG A 264 4.16 -9.88 17.30
N TRP A 265 3.25 -8.94 17.11
CA TRP A 265 2.04 -8.81 17.94
C TRP A 265 1.16 -10.06 17.84
N GLN A 266 0.89 -10.57 16.62
CA GLN A 266 0.08 -11.79 16.41
C GLN A 266 0.68 -12.98 17.15
N TYR A 267 1.99 -13.18 17.03
CA TYR A 267 2.69 -14.29 17.68
C TYR A 267 2.67 -14.19 19.20
N ALA A 268 2.91 -12.99 19.76
CA ALA A 268 2.82 -12.76 21.20
C ALA A 268 1.39 -12.95 21.73
N HIS A 269 0.38 -12.53 20.97
CA HIS A 269 -1.02 -12.60 21.36
C HIS A 269 -1.57 -14.04 21.28
N GLN A 270 -1.24 -14.79 20.23
CA GLN A 270 -1.63 -16.21 20.09
C GLN A 270 -1.08 -17.06 21.23
N ARG A 271 0.20 -16.86 21.60
CA ARG A 271 0.80 -17.57 22.75
C ARG A 271 0.07 -17.29 24.05
N ARG A 272 -0.36 -16.05 24.32
CA ARG A 272 -1.10 -15.72 25.55
C ARG A 272 -2.44 -16.44 25.63
N VAL A 273 -3.18 -16.51 24.51
CA VAL A 273 -4.46 -17.22 24.43
C VAL A 273 -4.28 -18.74 24.62
N GLU A 274 -3.18 -19.33 24.17
CA GLU A 274 -2.89 -20.76 24.35
C GLU A 274 -2.52 -21.14 25.81
N TYR A 275 -2.04 -20.20 26.62
CA TYR A 275 -1.67 -20.44 28.03
C TYR A 275 -2.73 -20.02 29.05
N ASP A 276 -3.77 -19.30 28.62
CA ASP A 276 -4.92 -18.90 29.46
C ASP A 276 -6.13 -19.89 29.35
N VAL A 277 -5.89 -21.11 28.83
CA VAL A 277 -6.86 -22.21 28.74
C VAL A 277 -6.45 -23.38 29.62
#